data_AF-A0AAX4JTE0-F1
#
_entry.id   AF-A0AAX4JTE0-F1
#
_cell.length_a   1.000
_cell.length_b   1.000
_cell.length_c   1.000
_cell.angle_alpha   90.00
_cell.angle_beta   90.00
_cell.angle_gamma   90.00
#
_symmetry.space_group_name_H-M   'P 1'
#
loop_
_entity.id
_entity.type
_entity.pdbx_description
1 polymer ?
#
loop_
_entity_poly.entity_id
_entity_poly.type
_entity_poly.pdbx_seq_one_letter_code
_entity_poly.pdbx_strand_id
1 'polypeptide(L)'
;MPVDKRLSKSRSSPYKKPKSEAGPSSESSRPRPSHKIPTVEQRSSDALPGLSKLKGQIRQTKRLLAKDTLEPGLRVQTQRRLTSLENDLATALKRDVEKKNGAKYHMVKFFERQKLLRIIKRIQKKLKDEDKSEKKKAKLEEELNDARIMMNYVLNFPNTEKYISLFPPSSSSSSSSTEKLKSKEKVKEPKLTTPAILNPEPTSKQLNEEFDKPTKRRYEILLEIKDLMNQNKLSKTPEDQVKKEKITLASSEKEVVSSKSIKANEGDKEEEDDFFESD
;
A
#
# COMPACT_ATOMS: atom_id res chain seq x y z
N MET A 1 -54.27 -5.70 60.16
CA MET A 1 -54.41 -4.81 58.98
C MET A 1 -53.79 -5.49 57.77
N PRO A 2 -54.40 -5.39 56.58
CA PRO A 2 -54.15 -6.29 55.46
C PRO A 2 -52.93 -5.90 54.62
N VAL A 3 -52.36 -6.91 53.96
CA VAL A 3 -51.11 -6.88 53.19
C VAL A 3 -51.39 -6.47 51.74
N ASP A 4 -50.85 -5.32 51.33
CA ASP A 4 -50.98 -4.81 49.95
C ASP A 4 -50.12 -5.61 48.96
N LYS A 5 -50.79 -6.34 48.06
CA LYS A 5 -50.18 -7.02 46.90
C LYS A 5 -49.83 -5.99 45.82
N ARG A 6 -48.54 -5.68 45.64
CA ARG A 6 -48.07 -4.95 44.44
C ARG A 6 -47.87 -5.92 43.27
N LEU A 7 -48.80 -5.85 42.33
CA LEU A 7 -48.78 -6.49 41.02
C LEU A 7 -47.52 -6.10 40.21
N SER A 8 -46.70 -7.09 39.84
CA SER A 8 -45.60 -6.91 38.89
C SER A 8 -46.15 -6.72 37.48
N LYS A 9 -46.07 -5.50 36.96
CA LYS A 9 -46.39 -5.17 35.56
C LYS A 9 -45.29 -5.72 34.64
N SER A 10 -45.59 -6.79 33.90
CA SER A 10 -44.76 -7.24 32.79
C SER A 10 -44.84 -6.22 31.65
N ARG A 11 -43.73 -5.54 31.36
CA ARG A 11 -43.61 -4.67 30.18
C ARG A 11 -43.26 -5.54 28.98
N SER A 12 -44.27 -6.00 28.24
CA SER A 12 -44.08 -6.60 26.91
C SER A 12 -43.62 -5.51 25.93
N SER A 13 -42.45 -5.70 25.33
CA SER A 13 -41.91 -4.82 24.30
C SER A 13 -42.79 -4.85 23.02
N PRO A 14 -43.11 -3.69 22.42
CA PRO A 14 -44.05 -3.59 21.29
C PRO A 14 -43.50 -4.09 19.95
N TYR A 15 -42.28 -4.63 19.91
CA TYR A 15 -41.65 -5.15 18.69
C TYR A 15 -41.44 -6.67 18.71
N LYS A 16 -42.35 -7.44 19.31
CA LYS A 16 -42.33 -8.91 19.22
C LYS A 16 -43.42 -9.37 18.25
N LYS A 17 -43.05 -9.63 16.99
CA LYS A 17 -43.96 -10.25 16.02
C LYS A 17 -44.42 -11.62 16.55
N PRO A 18 -45.71 -11.99 16.47
CA PRO A 18 -46.17 -13.29 16.91
C PRO A 18 -45.53 -14.39 16.05
N LYS A 19 -45.11 -15.45 16.74
CA LYS A 19 -44.57 -16.67 16.13
C LYS A 19 -45.77 -17.39 15.48
N SER A 20 -45.77 -17.54 14.16
CA SER A 20 -46.81 -18.29 13.45
C SER A 20 -46.83 -19.74 13.95
N GLU A 21 -48.01 -20.20 14.36
CA GLU A 21 -48.24 -21.59 14.75
C GLU A 21 -47.95 -22.53 13.57
N ALA A 22 -47.33 -23.67 13.91
CA ALA A 22 -46.85 -24.66 12.95
C ALA A 22 -48.00 -25.49 12.41
N GLY A 23 -48.28 -25.37 11.11
CA GLY A 23 -48.98 -26.39 10.32
C GLY A 23 -48.02 -27.46 9.79
N PRO A 24 -48.50 -28.65 9.39
CA PRO A 24 -47.66 -29.78 9.05
C PRO A 24 -46.97 -29.60 7.70
N SER A 25 -45.64 -29.80 7.72
CA SER A 25 -44.71 -30.09 6.62
C SER A 25 -45.11 -29.67 5.19
N SER A 26 -44.65 -28.50 4.76
CA SER A 26 -44.21 -28.31 3.38
C SER A 26 -42.71 -28.03 3.39
N GLU A 27 -41.95 -28.92 2.74
CA GLU A 27 -40.51 -28.84 2.58
C GLU A 27 -40.13 -27.58 1.78
N SER A 28 -39.90 -26.48 2.48
CA SER A 28 -39.30 -25.30 1.87
C SER A 28 -37.83 -25.61 1.59
N SER A 29 -37.54 -25.96 0.34
CA SER A 29 -36.22 -26.12 -0.26
C SER A 29 -35.47 -24.78 -0.34
N ARG A 30 -35.19 -24.15 0.82
CA ARG A 30 -34.21 -23.06 0.85
C ARG A 30 -32.82 -23.69 0.82
N PRO A 31 -32.03 -23.50 -0.25
CA PRO A 31 -30.68 -24.03 -0.29
C PRO A 31 -29.90 -23.38 0.87
N ARG A 32 -29.44 -24.22 1.80
CA ARG A 32 -28.50 -23.77 2.84
C ARG A 32 -27.28 -23.21 2.12
N PRO A 33 -26.81 -21.99 2.43
CA PRO A 33 -25.61 -21.46 1.81
C PRO A 33 -24.45 -22.40 2.18
N SER A 34 -24.05 -23.22 1.21
CA SER A 34 -22.91 -24.11 1.31
C SER A 34 -21.65 -23.25 1.27
N HIS A 35 -21.26 -22.66 2.40
CA HIS A 35 -19.91 -22.15 2.57
C HIS A 35 -18.93 -23.35 2.59
N LYS A 36 -18.54 -23.82 1.40
CA LYS A 36 -17.42 -24.74 1.27
C LYS A 36 -16.18 -23.98 1.74
N ILE A 37 -15.65 -24.36 2.90
CA ILE A 37 -14.37 -23.86 3.37
C ILE A 37 -13.33 -24.46 2.43
N PRO A 38 -12.59 -23.65 1.64
CA PRO A 38 -11.59 -24.18 0.72
C PRO A 38 -10.60 -25.05 1.48
N THR A 39 -10.22 -26.16 0.85
CA THR A 39 -9.15 -27.02 1.36
C THR A 39 -7.86 -26.20 1.49
N VAL A 40 -7.00 -26.59 2.43
CA VAL A 40 -5.80 -25.81 2.82
C VAL A 40 -4.91 -25.52 1.60
N GLU A 41 -4.87 -26.41 0.62
CA GLU A 41 -4.07 -26.29 -0.61
C GLU A 41 -4.62 -25.28 -1.64
N GLN A 42 -5.89 -24.87 -1.52
CA GLN A 42 -6.55 -23.97 -2.49
C GLN A 42 -6.60 -22.51 -2.03
N ARG A 43 -5.88 -22.14 -0.95
CA ARG A 43 -5.91 -20.78 -0.41
C ARG A 43 -4.90 -19.89 -1.14
N SER A 44 -5.38 -19.01 -2.02
CA SER A 44 -4.57 -17.91 -2.50
C SER A 44 -4.31 -16.89 -1.39
N SER A 45 -3.18 -16.19 -1.47
CA SER A 45 -2.74 -15.18 -0.52
C SER A 45 -3.76 -14.03 -0.33
N ASP A 46 -4.55 -13.73 -1.36
CA ASP A 46 -5.60 -12.70 -1.36
C ASP A 46 -6.96 -13.20 -0.86
N ALA A 47 -7.19 -14.51 -0.83
CA ALA A 47 -8.43 -15.13 -0.35
C ALA A 47 -8.34 -15.61 1.10
N LEU A 48 -7.38 -15.11 1.88
CA LEU A 48 -7.20 -15.54 3.26
C LEU A 48 -8.43 -15.21 4.14
N PRO A 49 -8.88 -16.15 4.98
CA PRO A 49 -9.95 -15.89 5.93
C PRO A 49 -9.61 -14.72 6.86
N GLY A 50 -10.62 -13.96 7.28
CA GLY A 50 -10.42 -12.86 8.23
C GLY A 50 -9.74 -13.30 9.54
N LEU A 51 -9.02 -12.36 10.18
CA LEU A 51 -8.23 -12.58 11.40
C LEU A 51 -8.97 -13.34 12.51
N SER A 52 -10.25 -13.03 12.73
CA SER A 52 -11.09 -13.70 13.74
C SER A 52 -11.31 -15.18 13.42
N LYS A 53 -11.54 -15.51 12.13
CA LYS A 53 -11.72 -16.88 11.64
C LYS A 53 -10.44 -17.68 11.76
N LEU A 54 -9.29 -17.12 11.37
CA LEU A 54 -7.98 -17.79 11.52
C LEU A 54 -7.67 -18.11 12.99
N LYS A 55 -7.83 -17.13 13.88
CA LYS A 55 -7.66 -17.35 15.34
C LYS A 55 -8.63 -18.40 15.88
N GLY A 56 -9.88 -18.43 15.39
CA GLY A 56 -10.86 -19.45 15.73
C GLY A 56 -10.43 -20.86 15.31
N GLN A 57 -9.98 -21.01 14.06
CA GLN A 57 -9.48 -22.27 13.52
C GLN A 57 -8.27 -22.78 14.30
N ILE A 58 -7.30 -21.92 14.63
CA ILE A 58 -6.13 -22.29 15.45
C ILE A 58 -6.54 -22.78 16.84
N ARG A 59 -7.49 -22.12 17.50
CA ARG A 59 -7.98 -22.58 18.81
C ARG A 59 -8.64 -23.95 18.70
N GLN A 60 -9.44 -24.18 17.65
CA GLN A 60 -10.11 -25.44 17.44
C GLN A 60 -9.12 -26.57 17.11
N THR A 61 -8.10 -26.32 16.30
CA THR A 61 -7.05 -27.32 16.01
C THR A 61 -6.19 -27.61 17.23
N LYS A 62 -5.83 -26.60 18.04
CA LYS A 62 -5.13 -26.81 19.32
C LYS A 62 -5.96 -27.65 20.31
N ARG A 63 -7.27 -27.39 20.41
CA ARG A 63 -8.19 -28.21 21.22
C ARG A 63 -8.31 -29.64 20.71
N LEU A 64 -8.25 -29.86 19.39
CA LEU A 64 -8.28 -31.20 18.80
C LEU A 64 -7.00 -31.97 19.12
N LEU A 65 -5.84 -31.32 19.02
CA LEU A 65 -4.54 -31.91 19.35
C LEU A 65 -4.39 -32.24 20.84
N ALA A 66 -5.07 -31.51 21.71
CA ALA A 66 -5.07 -31.77 23.15
C ALA A 66 -5.87 -33.01 23.57
N LYS A 67 -6.55 -33.69 22.64
CA LYS A 67 -7.24 -34.95 22.94
C LYS A 67 -6.28 -36.13 22.86
N ASP A 68 -6.27 -36.95 23.91
CA ASP A 68 -5.40 -38.13 24.00
C ASP A 68 -5.87 -39.28 23.11
N THR A 69 -7.16 -39.30 22.74
CA THR A 69 -7.80 -40.35 21.93
C THR A 69 -7.62 -40.18 20.41
N LEU A 70 -6.68 -39.34 19.97
CA LEU A 70 -6.51 -39.00 18.57
C LEU A 70 -5.60 -40.02 17.84
N GLU A 71 -6.05 -40.51 16.68
CA GLU A 71 -5.25 -41.39 15.83
C GLU A 71 -3.91 -40.75 15.44
N PRO A 72 -2.78 -41.49 15.44
CA PRO A 72 -1.46 -40.94 15.09
C PRO A 72 -1.40 -40.24 13.73
N GLY A 73 -2.02 -40.80 12.69
CA GLY A 73 -2.06 -40.20 11.35
C GLY A 73 -2.79 -38.85 11.33
N LEU A 74 -3.94 -38.79 11.99
CA LEU A 74 -4.71 -37.56 12.14
C LEU A 74 -3.95 -36.51 12.99
N ARG A 75 -3.19 -36.92 14.00
CA ARG A 75 -2.36 -36.03 14.81
C ARG A 75 -1.29 -35.33 13.96
N VAL A 76 -0.60 -36.05 13.07
CA VAL A 76 0.39 -35.46 12.16
C VAL A 76 -0.26 -34.48 11.18
N GLN A 77 -1.40 -34.85 10.58
CA GLN A 77 -2.13 -33.96 9.66
C GLN A 77 -2.61 -32.68 10.36
N THR A 78 -3.12 -32.80 11.59
CA THR A 78 -3.60 -31.66 12.37
C THR A 78 -2.47 -30.75 12.85
N GLN A 79 -1.28 -31.29 13.15
CA GLN A 79 -0.07 -30.49 13.39
C GLN A 79 0.36 -29.70 12.15
N ARG A 80 0.42 -30.34 10.97
CA ARG A 80 0.72 -29.66 9.69
C ARG A 80 -0.31 -28.55 9.39
N ARG A 81 -1.59 -28.82 9.68
CA ARG A 81 -2.63 -27.82 9.54
C ARG A 81 -2.45 -26.65 10.52
N LEU A 82 -2.04 -26.93 11.75
CA LEU A 82 -1.77 -25.88 12.75
C LEU A 82 -0.65 -24.96 12.27
N THR A 83 0.47 -25.50 11.79
CA THR A 83 1.60 -24.69 11.31
C THR A 83 1.20 -23.83 10.10
N SER A 84 0.45 -24.40 9.16
CA SER A 84 -0.13 -23.65 8.03
C SER A 84 -1.03 -22.51 8.50
N LEU A 85 -1.93 -22.75 9.47
CA LEU A 85 -2.81 -21.71 10.00
C LEU A 85 -2.06 -20.61 10.77
N GLU A 86 -0.97 -20.95 11.46
CA GLU A 86 -0.11 -19.98 12.15
C GLU A 86 0.63 -19.09 11.15
N ASN A 87 1.11 -19.65 10.03
CA ASN A 87 1.68 -18.89 8.92
C ASN A 87 0.63 -17.96 8.28
N ASP A 88 -0.57 -18.47 8.00
CA ASP A 88 -1.70 -17.67 7.48
C ASP A 88 -2.00 -16.49 8.42
N LEU A 89 -2.04 -16.73 9.74
CA LEU A 89 -2.26 -15.69 10.74
C LEU A 89 -1.15 -14.63 10.69
N ALA A 90 0.12 -15.04 10.63
CA ALA A 90 1.25 -14.10 10.57
C ALA A 90 1.17 -13.20 9.34
N THR A 91 0.85 -13.76 8.16
CA THR A 91 0.69 -12.96 6.94
C THR A 91 -0.54 -12.05 7.01
N ALA A 92 -1.65 -12.49 7.61
CA ALA A 92 -2.84 -11.66 7.79
C ALA A 92 -2.59 -10.49 8.75
N LEU A 93 -1.79 -10.69 9.81
CA LEU A 93 -1.38 -9.61 10.71
C LEU A 93 -0.50 -8.58 10.01
N LYS A 94 0.46 -9.02 9.19
CA LYS A 94 1.30 -8.11 8.39
C LYS A 94 0.45 -7.25 7.45
N ARG A 95 -0.49 -7.84 6.72
CA ARG A 95 -1.43 -7.12 5.84
C ARG A 95 -2.29 -6.10 6.60
N ASP A 96 -2.74 -6.44 7.81
CA ASP A 96 -3.54 -5.51 8.63
C ASP A 96 -2.70 -4.30 9.09
N VAL A 97 -1.43 -4.53 9.47
CA VAL A 97 -0.47 -3.45 9.78
C VAL A 97 -0.22 -2.57 8.55
N GLU A 98 0.03 -3.18 7.40
CA GLU A 98 0.24 -2.47 6.12
C GLU A 98 -0.97 -1.62 5.75
N LYS A 99 -2.19 -2.17 5.88
CA LYS A 99 -3.43 -1.44 5.60
C LYS A 99 -3.61 -0.25 6.56
N LYS A 100 -3.36 -0.45 7.85
CA LYS A 100 -3.46 0.59 8.88
C LYS A 100 -2.45 1.71 8.65
N ASN A 101 -1.19 1.35 8.42
CA ASN A 101 -0.13 2.32 8.16
C ASN A 101 -0.33 3.03 6.83
N GLY A 102 -0.74 2.29 5.79
CA GLY A 102 -1.12 2.82 4.49
C GLY A 102 -2.16 3.92 4.65
N ALA A 103 -3.29 3.65 5.30
CA ALA A 103 -4.33 4.64 5.55
C ALA A 103 -3.84 5.81 6.43
N LYS A 104 -3.12 5.52 7.53
CA LYS A 104 -2.64 6.53 8.49
C LYS A 104 -1.67 7.53 7.86
N TYR A 105 -0.72 7.05 7.06
CA TYR A 105 0.35 7.88 6.50
C TYR A 105 0.09 8.28 5.05
N HIS A 106 -1.01 7.84 4.43
CA HIS A 106 -1.38 8.20 3.05
C HIS A 106 -1.36 9.72 2.83
N MET A 107 -1.99 10.48 3.72
CA MET A 107 -2.04 11.94 3.62
C MET A 107 -0.65 12.58 3.79
N VAL A 108 0.13 12.11 4.76
CA VAL A 108 1.50 12.62 4.99
C VAL A 108 2.37 12.37 3.77
N LYS A 109 2.41 11.12 3.26
CA LYS A 109 3.13 10.75 2.04
C LYS A 109 2.65 11.56 0.83
N PHE A 110 1.34 11.80 0.70
CA PHE A 110 0.79 12.61 -0.38
C PHE A 110 1.34 14.06 -0.35
N PHE A 111 1.30 14.73 0.79
CA PHE A 111 1.82 16.10 0.90
C PHE A 111 3.32 16.18 0.65
N GLU A 112 4.09 15.24 1.18
CA GLU A 112 5.54 15.19 0.93
C GLU A 112 5.86 14.94 -0.55
N ARG A 113 5.13 14.02 -1.18
CA ARG A 113 5.22 13.79 -2.63
C ARG A 113 4.94 15.07 -3.42
N GLN A 114 3.89 15.81 -3.07
CA GLN A 114 3.57 17.08 -3.74
C GLN A 114 4.61 18.17 -3.47
N LYS A 115 5.19 18.23 -2.27
CA LYS A 115 6.29 19.15 -1.95
C LYS A 115 7.52 18.83 -2.82
N LEU A 116 7.93 17.57 -2.88
CA LEU A 116 9.07 17.13 -3.67
C LEU A 116 8.86 17.34 -5.17
N LEU A 117 7.68 17.05 -5.71
CA LEU A 117 7.35 17.35 -7.11
C LEU A 117 7.48 18.83 -7.44
N ARG A 118 7.03 19.73 -6.55
CA ARG A 118 7.19 21.18 -6.73
C ARG A 118 8.66 21.60 -6.68
N ILE A 119 9.42 21.03 -5.75
CA ILE A 119 10.85 21.30 -5.60
C ILE A 119 11.62 20.86 -6.86
N ILE A 120 11.41 19.62 -7.32
CA ILE A 120 12.03 19.08 -8.54
C ILE A 120 11.72 19.97 -9.75
N LYS A 121 10.45 20.32 -9.98
CA LYS A 121 10.06 21.22 -11.09
C LYS A 121 10.76 22.57 -11.02
N ARG A 122 10.89 23.14 -9.82
CA ARG A 122 11.56 24.42 -9.62
C ARG A 122 13.06 24.33 -9.89
N ILE A 123 13.72 23.26 -9.44
CA ILE A 123 15.15 23.05 -9.69
C ILE A 123 15.40 22.79 -11.18
N GLN A 124 14.56 21.98 -11.83
CA GLN A 124 14.61 21.76 -13.29
C GLN A 124 14.47 23.07 -14.07
N LYS A 125 13.52 23.94 -13.70
CA LYS A 125 13.39 25.26 -14.32
C LYS A 125 14.66 26.09 -14.13
N LYS A 126 15.21 26.10 -12.91
CA LYS A 126 16.46 26.80 -12.61
C LYS A 126 17.63 26.24 -13.42
N LEU A 127 17.70 24.94 -13.67
CA LEU A 127 18.80 24.35 -14.43
C LEU A 127 18.76 24.75 -15.92
N LYS A 128 17.56 25.04 -16.44
CA LYS A 128 17.36 25.54 -17.81
C LYS A 128 17.75 27.00 -18.01
N ASP A 129 17.83 27.80 -16.94
CA ASP A 129 18.30 29.18 -17.05
C ASP A 129 19.82 29.18 -17.33
N GLU A 130 20.23 29.66 -18.51
CA GLU A 130 21.61 29.53 -19.00
C GLU A 130 22.63 30.40 -18.26
N ASP A 131 22.20 31.51 -17.64
CA ASP A 131 23.02 32.55 -16.98
C ASP A 131 23.72 32.14 -15.67
N LYS A 132 23.84 30.84 -15.39
CA LYS A 132 24.39 30.34 -14.12
C LYS A 132 25.81 29.83 -14.29
N SER A 133 26.70 30.33 -13.43
CA SER A 133 28.05 29.78 -13.25
C SER A 133 28.01 28.25 -13.05
N GLU A 134 28.98 27.54 -13.61
CA GLU A 134 29.12 26.07 -13.52
C GLU A 134 29.01 25.55 -12.08
N LYS A 135 29.62 26.25 -11.11
CA LYS A 135 29.52 25.91 -9.68
C LYS A 135 28.09 25.93 -9.15
N LYS A 136 27.24 26.82 -9.67
CA LYS A 136 25.82 26.88 -9.29
C LYS A 136 25.02 25.78 -9.99
N LYS A 137 25.36 25.43 -11.23
CA LYS A 137 24.74 24.33 -11.97
C LYS A 137 25.00 22.99 -11.26
N ALA A 138 26.25 22.70 -10.89
CA ALA A 138 26.61 21.49 -10.16
C ALA A 138 25.83 21.34 -8.82
N LYS A 139 25.72 22.43 -8.03
CA LYS A 139 24.91 22.43 -6.79
C LYS A 139 23.43 22.17 -7.05
N LEU A 140 22.86 22.71 -8.13
CA LEU A 140 21.46 22.48 -8.48
C LEU A 140 21.22 21.04 -8.95
N GLU A 141 22.19 20.42 -9.63
CA GLU A 141 22.13 19.01 -10.03
C GLU A 141 22.20 18.07 -8.82
N GLU A 142 23.05 18.40 -7.84
CA GLU A 142 23.13 17.70 -6.57
C GLU A 142 21.81 17.81 -5.78
N GLU A 143 21.28 19.02 -5.61
CA GLU A 143 19.96 19.23 -4.97
C GLU A 143 18.83 18.48 -5.71
N LEU A 144 18.92 18.39 -7.03
CA LEU A 144 17.95 17.67 -7.86
C LEU A 144 18.05 16.15 -7.65
N ASN A 145 19.26 15.61 -7.53
CA ASN A 145 19.47 14.21 -7.21
C ASN A 145 18.94 13.87 -5.81
N ASP A 146 19.23 14.71 -4.82
CA ASP A 146 18.72 14.54 -3.45
C ASP A 146 17.18 14.55 -3.42
N ALA A 147 16.55 15.50 -4.13
CA ALA A 147 15.10 15.56 -4.24
C ALA A 147 14.51 14.28 -4.87
N ARG A 148 15.22 13.64 -5.81
CA ARG A 148 14.81 12.38 -6.44
C ARG A 148 14.96 11.18 -5.52
N ILE A 149 16.07 11.08 -4.78
CA ILE A 149 16.26 10.06 -3.74
C ILE A 149 15.14 10.18 -2.69
N MET A 150 14.88 11.39 -2.21
CA MET A 150 13.79 11.69 -1.29
C MET A 150 12.41 11.34 -1.87
N MET A 151 12.17 11.60 -3.17
CA MET A 151 10.90 11.24 -3.81
C MET A 151 10.70 9.72 -3.85
N ASN A 152 11.76 8.98 -4.16
CA ASN A 152 11.79 7.53 -4.13
C ASN A 152 11.58 6.98 -2.71
N TYR A 153 12.07 7.67 -1.68
CA TYR A 153 11.75 7.36 -0.28
C TYR A 153 10.25 7.41 -0.03
N VAL A 154 9.56 8.49 -0.43
CA VAL A 154 8.11 8.59 -0.21
C VAL A 154 7.31 7.53 -1.00
N LEU A 155 7.76 7.21 -2.21
CA LEU A 155 7.12 6.22 -3.09
C LEU A 155 7.25 4.79 -2.55
N ASN A 156 8.47 4.38 -2.18
CA ASN A 156 8.80 2.98 -1.93
C ASN A 156 8.93 2.64 -0.44
N PHE A 157 8.59 3.57 0.46
CA PHE A 157 8.67 3.30 1.90
C PHE A 157 7.75 2.14 2.31
N PRO A 158 8.26 1.12 3.02
CA PRO A 158 7.50 -0.07 3.38
C PRO A 158 6.32 0.25 4.30
N ASN A 159 5.13 -0.23 3.96
CA ASN A 159 3.94 0.01 4.78
C ASN A 159 3.90 -0.85 6.07
N THR A 160 4.81 -1.82 6.22
CA THR A 160 5.00 -2.59 7.46
C THR A 160 5.57 -1.73 8.59
N GLU A 161 6.31 -0.68 8.27
CA GLU A 161 6.95 0.22 9.23
C GLU A 161 6.19 1.56 9.37
N LYS A 162 6.47 2.27 10.47
CA LYS A 162 5.93 3.62 10.68
C LYS A 162 6.68 4.61 9.79
N TYR A 163 5.94 5.40 9.01
CA TYR A 163 6.55 6.41 8.14
C TYR A 163 7.27 7.50 8.95
N ILE A 164 8.46 7.90 8.49
CA ILE A 164 9.28 8.94 9.11
C ILE A 164 9.31 10.14 8.17
N SER A 165 8.67 11.23 8.57
CA SER A 165 8.49 12.43 7.74
C SER A 165 9.83 13.05 7.35
N LEU A 166 9.94 13.46 6.08
CA LEU A 166 11.07 14.21 5.53
C LEU A 166 10.96 15.70 5.85
N PHE A 167 9.73 16.22 5.98
CA PHE A 167 9.45 17.63 6.25
C PHE A 167 8.68 17.78 7.57
N PRO A 168 9.37 17.74 8.73
CA PRO A 168 8.73 17.93 10.03
C PRO A 168 7.92 19.23 10.06
N PRO A 169 6.75 19.26 10.72
CA PRO A 169 5.95 20.48 10.81
C PRO A 169 6.75 21.64 11.42
N SER A 170 7.60 21.38 12.41
CA SER A 170 8.44 22.40 13.06
C SER A 170 9.37 23.17 12.13
N SER A 171 9.76 22.63 10.97
CA SER A 171 10.62 23.34 10.01
C SER A 171 9.84 24.18 8.99
N SER A 172 8.51 24.06 8.94
CA SER A 172 7.64 24.82 8.03
C SER A 172 6.49 25.56 8.70
N SER A 173 6.32 25.40 10.02
CA SER A 173 5.21 25.97 10.79
C SER A 173 5.66 26.70 12.06
N SER A 174 6.70 27.53 11.99
CA SER A 174 6.75 28.74 12.82
C SER A 174 5.70 29.80 12.38
N SER A 175 4.59 29.38 11.78
CA SER A 175 3.54 30.26 11.27
C SER A 175 2.13 29.64 11.33
N SER A 176 1.87 28.68 12.22
CA SER A 176 0.48 28.29 12.50
C SER A 176 0.36 27.58 13.84
N SER A 177 0.35 28.36 14.93
CA SER A 177 -0.58 28.25 16.07
C SER A 177 -0.27 29.35 17.11
N THR A 178 -1.18 30.31 17.18
CA THR A 178 -1.51 31.24 18.29
C THR A 178 -0.48 32.28 18.76
N GLU A 179 -0.82 33.53 18.39
CA GLU A 179 -0.51 34.84 19.01
C GLU A 179 0.92 35.41 19.00
N LYS A 180 1.19 36.30 18.03
CA LYS A 180 1.45 37.74 18.29
C LYS A 180 1.57 38.55 16.99
N LEU A 181 0.63 39.50 16.86
CA LEU A 181 0.78 40.89 16.40
C LEU A 181 1.56 41.22 15.10
N LYS A 182 0.78 41.66 14.10
CA LYS A 182 1.00 42.81 13.19
C LYS A 182 2.46 43.20 12.88
N SER A 183 2.93 42.80 11.71
CA SER A 183 3.58 43.71 10.77
C SER A 183 3.32 43.24 9.33
N LYS A 184 2.65 44.09 8.55
CA LYS A 184 2.51 43.92 7.10
C LYS A 184 3.86 44.29 6.46
N GLU A 185 4.76 43.34 6.40
CA GLU A 185 5.88 43.38 5.47
C GLU A 185 5.67 42.25 4.47
N LYS A 186 5.93 42.49 3.18
CA LYS A 186 5.73 41.50 2.10
C LYS A 186 6.63 40.29 2.36
N VAL A 187 6.13 39.31 3.12
CA VAL A 187 6.80 38.04 3.38
C VAL A 187 6.82 37.28 2.06
N LYS A 188 7.97 37.29 1.38
CA LYS A 188 8.30 36.35 0.31
C LYS A 188 7.91 34.96 0.81
N GLU A 189 7.03 34.27 0.09
CA GLU A 189 6.59 32.92 0.41
C GLU A 189 7.78 32.06 0.90
N PRO A 190 7.62 31.24 1.96
CA PRO A 190 8.70 30.39 2.41
C PRO A 190 9.09 29.49 1.23
N LYS A 191 10.27 29.77 0.66
CA LYS A 191 10.76 29.05 -0.51
C LYS A 191 10.83 27.58 -0.11
N LEU A 192 10.01 26.70 -0.71
CA LEU A 192 10.12 25.25 -0.47
C LEU A 192 11.56 24.83 -0.74
N THR A 193 12.36 24.51 0.27
CA THR A 193 13.74 24.01 0.11
C THR A 193 13.77 22.51 0.34
N THR A 194 14.69 21.83 -0.34
CA THR A 194 15.06 20.47 0.04
C THR A 194 15.72 20.52 1.43
N PRO A 195 15.35 19.63 2.36
CA PRO A 195 16.10 19.49 3.60
C PRO A 195 17.46 18.88 3.28
N ALA A 196 18.52 19.44 3.85
CA ALA A 196 19.90 18.96 3.71
C ALA A 196 20.10 17.70 4.57
N ILE A 197 19.58 16.56 4.10
CA ILE A 197 19.67 15.26 4.80
C ILE A 197 20.84 14.42 4.26
N LEU A 198 21.11 14.50 2.96
CA LEU A 198 22.09 13.67 2.26
C LEU A 198 23.43 14.40 2.10
N ASN A 199 23.38 15.66 1.67
CA ASN A 199 24.57 16.48 1.44
C ASN A 199 24.55 17.74 2.34
N PRO A 200 25.59 17.98 3.15
CA PRO A 200 26.80 17.15 3.33
C PRO A 200 26.52 15.83 4.05
N GLU A 201 27.30 14.78 3.75
CA GLU A 201 27.18 13.50 4.46
C GLU A 201 27.52 13.70 5.95
N PRO A 202 26.66 13.25 6.88
CA PRO A 202 26.89 13.41 8.30
C PRO A 202 28.14 12.64 8.75
N THR A 203 28.91 13.25 9.65
CA THR A 203 30.09 12.58 10.23
C THR A 203 29.64 11.39 11.10
N SER A 204 30.44 10.32 11.19
CA SER A 204 30.13 9.13 12.00
C SER A 204 29.76 9.45 13.46
N LYS A 205 30.42 10.46 14.05
CA LYS A 205 30.09 10.98 15.39
C LYS A 205 28.70 11.60 15.45
N GLN A 206 28.37 12.47 14.50
CA GLN A 206 27.04 13.09 14.42
C GLN A 206 25.96 12.02 14.25
N LEU A 207 26.20 11.05 13.35
CA LEU A 207 25.29 9.93 13.12
C LEU A 207 24.98 9.20 14.43
N ASN A 208 25.99 8.87 15.24
CA ASN A 208 25.80 8.09 16.46
C ASN A 208 25.27 8.90 17.64
N GLU A 209 25.73 10.14 17.83
CA GLU A 209 25.49 10.92 19.06
C GLU A 209 24.34 11.94 18.91
N GLU A 210 24.17 12.54 17.73
CA GLU A 210 23.24 13.66 17.52
C GLU A 210 21.88 13.21 16.94
N PHE A 211 21.86 12.14 16.15
CA PHE A 211 20.63 11.68 15.52
C PHE A 211 19.81 10.72 16.40
N ASP A 212 18.53 11.07 16.55
CA ASP A 212 17.51 10.18 17.12
C ASP A 212 17.37 8.88 16.32
N LYS A 213 16.90 7.82 16.99
CA LYS A 213 16.59 6.51 16.38
C LYS A 213 15.77 6.60 15.07
N PRO A 214 14.63 7.33 15.01
CA PRO A 214 13.90 7.50 13.75
C PRO A 214 14.71 8.22 12.68
N THR A 215 15.53 9.20 13.05
CA THR A 215 16.31 9.96 12.08
C THR A 215 17.44 9.13 11.49
N LYS A 216 18.08 8.28 12.30
CA LYS A 216 19.02 7.24 11.85
C LYS A 216 18.37 6.29 10.84
N ARG A 217 17.22 5.72 11.20
CA ARG A 217 16.47 4.80 10.32
C ARG A 217 16.08 5.48 9.00
N ARG A 218 15.66 6.74 9.04
CA ARG A 218 15.35 7.52 7.84
C ARG A 218 16.58 7.69 6.94
N TYR A 219 17.73 7.99 7.52
CA TYR A 219 18.99 8.13 6.78
C TYR A 219 19.45 6.81 6.16
N GLU A 220 19.39 5.70 6.91
CA GLU A 220 19.70 4.35 6.41
C GLU A 220 18.88 4.00 5.15
N ILE A 221 17.57 4.23 5.19
CA ILE A 221 16.69 3.94 4.04
C ILE A 221 17.01 4.86 2.85
N LEU A 222 17.37 6.13 3.11
CA LEU A 222 17.77 7.04 2.03
C LEU A 222 19.07 6.58 1.35
N LEU A 223 20.04 6.05 2.12
CA LEU A 223 21.25 5.45 1.57
C LEU A 223 20.93 4.19 0.76
N GLU A 224 20.09 3.30 1.28
CA GLU A 224 19.64 2.11 0.55
C GLU A 224 18.99 2.48 -0.79
N ILE A 225 18.16 3.53 -0.80
CA ILE A 225 17.53 4.04 -2.03
C ILE A 225 18.55 4.64 -2.99
N LYS A 226 19.54 5.38 -2.49
CA LYS A 226 20.66 5.92 -3.30
C LYS A 226 21.38 4.76 -4.01
N ASP A 227 21.67 3.69 -3.29
CA ASP A 227 22.31 2.50 -3.85
C ASP A 227 21.42 1.77 -4.86
N LEU A 228 20.12 1.62 -4.58
CA LEU A 228 19.17 1.01 -5.52
C LEU A 228 18.99 1.84 -6.81
N MET A 229 19.04 3.17 -6.72
CA MET A 229 19.04 4.06 -7.88
C MET A 229 20.33 3.94 -8.70
N ASN A 230 21.48 3.80 -8.03
CA ASN A 230 22.78 3.58 -8.69
C ASN A 230 22.82 2.21 -9.39
N GLN A 231 22.22 1.18 -8.78
CA GLN A 231 22.03 -0.15 -9.36
C GLN A 231 20.95 -0.20 -10.45
N ASN A 232 20.32 0.93 -10.80
CA ASN A 232 19.18 1.04 -11.74
C ASN A 232 17.97 0.15 -11.40
N LYS A 233 17.87 -0.38 -10.16
CA LYS A 233 16.67 -1.09 -9.68
C LYS A 233 15.51 -0.12 -9.43
N LEU A 234 15.84 1.13 -9.14
CA LEU A 234 14.89 2.21 -8.93
C LEU A 234 15.09 3.33 -9.94
N SER A 235 14.01 4.04 -10.29
CA SER A 235 14.07 5.07 -11.32
C SER A 235 14.89 6.29 -10.89
N LYS A 236 15.73 6.77 -11.81
CA LYS A 236 16.46 8.03 -11.71
C LYS A 236 15.56 9.26 -11.88
N THR A 237 14.37 9.07 -12.45
CA THR A 237 13.36 10.12 -12.71
C THR A 237 12.00 9.72 -12.13
N PRO A 238 11.87 9.64 -10.79
CA PRO A 238 10.60 9.26 -10.16
C PRO A 238 9.45 10.25 -10.45
N GLU A 239 9.76 11.49 -10.82
CA GLU A 239 8.77 12.52 -11.19
C GLU A 239 7.89 12.15 -12.39
N ASP A 240 8.39 11.33 -13.32
CA ASP A 240 7.65 10.95 -14.53
C ASP A 240 6.82 9.69 -14.32
N GLN A 241 7.21 8.80 -13.41
CA GLN A 241 6.41 7.63 -13.03
C GLN A 241 5.07 8.05 -12.43
N VAL A 242 5.08 9.05 -11.54
CA VAL A 242 3.85 9.60 -10.94
C VAL A 242 2.93 10.25 -11.98
N LYS A 243 3.47 10.77 -13.09
CA LYS A 243 2.65 11.27 -14.20
C LYS A 243 2.02 10.14 -15.00
N LYS A 244 2.76 9.05 -15.25
CA LYS A 244 2.27 7.88 -15.99
C LYS A 244 1.11 7.18 -15.27
N GLU A 245 1.19 7.01 -13.95
CA GLU A 245 0.10 6.43 -13.14
C GLU A 245 -1.20 7.26 -13.20
N LYS A 246 -1.12 8.57 -13.45
CA LYS A 246 -2.30 9.45 -13.52
C LYS A 246 -3.03 9.41 -14.86
N ILE A 247 -2.43 8.89 -15.93
CA ILE A 247 -2.97 8.99 -17.30
C ILE A 247 -3.87 7.78 -17.66
N THR A 248 -3.95 6.74 -16.83
CA THR A 248 -4.86 5.61 -17.09
C THR A 248 -6.30 5.92 -16.68
N LEU A 249 -6.99 6.80 -17.43
CA LEU A 249 -8.44 7.00 -17.40
C LEU A 249 -8.95 7.49 -18.78
N ALA A 250 -9.54 6.55 -19.54
CA ALA A 250 -10.27 6.65 -20.84
C ALA A 250 -9.43 7.02 -22.10
N SER A 251 -9.37 6.21 -23.17
CA SER A 251 -10.47 5.65 -23.95
C SER A 251 -10.32 4.15 -24.28
N SER A 252 -11.31 3.36 -23.87
CA SER A 252 -11.61 2.07 -24.51
C SER A 252 -13.01 2.18 -25.09
N GLU A 253 -13.12 2.82 -26.25
CA GLU A 253 -14.30 2.66 -27.09
C GLU A 253 -14.14 1.34 -27.85
N LYS A 254 -15.10 0.45 -27.62
CA LYS A 254 -15.31 -0.74 -28.41
C LYS A 254 -15.80 -0.30 -29.80
N GLU A 255 -14.99 -0.53 -30.82
CA GLU A 255 -15.47 -0.70 -32.19
C GLU A 255 -15.19 -2.16 -32.57
N VAL A 256 -16.25 -2.97 -32.50
CA VAL A 256 -16.32 -4.27 -33.14
C VAL A 256 -17.01 -4.03 -34.47
N VAL A 257 -16.25 -3.96 -35.56
CA VAL A 257 -16.78 -4.26 -36.90
C VAL A 257 -15.75 -5.04 -37.68
N SER A 258 -16.07 -6.31 -37.93
CA SER A 258 -15.45 -7.13 -38.94
C SER A 258 -15.90 -6.66 -40.33
N SER A 259 -14.98 -6.36 -41.23
CA SER A 259 -15.26 -6.44 -42.66
C SER A 259 -14.02 -6.87 -43.44
N LYS A 260 -14.27 -7.95 -44.16
CA LYS A 260 -13.46 -8.73 -45.09
C LYS A 260 -13.07 -7.92 -46.34
N SER A 261 -11.93 -8.30 -46.95
CA SER A 261 -11.45 -7.98 -48.32
C SER A 261 -11.09 -6.50 -48.60
N ILE A 262 -9.96 -6.15 -49.23
CA ILE A 262 -9.56 -6.44 -50.61
C ILE A 262 -8.03 -6.26 -50.79
N LYS A 263 -7.41 -7.15 -51.58
CA LYS A 263 -6.04 -7.11 -52.17
C LYS A 263 -5.87 -5.94 -53.16
N ALA A 264 -4.68 -5.33 -53.23
CA ALA A 264 -3.96 -5.03 -54.49
C ALA A 264 -2.58 -4.39 -54.26
N ASN A 265 -1.70 -4.67 -55.23
CA ASN A 265 -0.33 -4.22 -55.58
C ASN A 265 0.85 -4.73 -54.74
N GLU A 266 1.68 -5.66 -55.25
CA GLU A 266 2.68 -5.57 -56.37
C GLU A 266 3.93 -4.79 -55.95
N GLY A 267 5.16 -5.30 -56.05
CA GLY A 267 5.64 -6.55 -56.63
C GLY A 267 7.15 -6.77 -56.39
N ASP A 268 7.64 -7.79 -57.12
CA ASP A 268 9.02 -8.11 -57.51
C ASP A 268 9.84 -9.22 -56.81
N LYS A 269 10.19 -10.19 -57.69
CA LYS A 269 11.30 -11.17 -57.76
C LYS A 269 11.06 -12.53 -57.10
N GLU A 270 10.70 -13.55 -57.89
CA GLU A 270 11.59 -14.42 -58.69
C GLU A 270 12.61 -15.15 -57.82
N GLU A 271 12.39 -16.44 -57.56
CA GLU A 271 13.26 -17.53 -57.99
C GLU A 271 12.56 -18.88 -57.77
N GLU A 272 12.67 -19.73 -58.80
CA GLU A 272 12.25 -21.12 -58.87
C GLU A 272 13.10 -21.97 -57.90
N ASP A 273 12.54 -23.06 -57.36
CA ASP A 273 13.23 -24.35 -57.35
C ASP A 273 12.34 -25.47 -56.78
N ASP A 274 12.14 -26.48 -57.62
CA ASP A 274 11.59 -27.79 -57.34
C ASP A 274 12.39 -28.50 -56.25
N PHE A 275 11.71 -28.93 -55.18
CA PHE A 275 12.28 -29.86 -54.22
C PHE A 275 11.19 -30.81 -53.69
N PHE A 276 11.07 -31.98 -54.33
CA PHE A 276 10.84 -33.32 -53.76
C PHE A 276 9.77 -33.48 -52.63
N GLU A 277 8.91 -34.49 -52.52
CA GLU A 277 8.61 -35.76 -53.22
C GLU A 277 7.47 -36.42 -52.39
N SER A 278 6.67 -37.30 -53.01
CA SER A 278 6.04 -38.53 -52.44
C SER A 278 5.10 -38.43 -51.22
N ASP A 279 3.91 -39.05 -51.15
CA ASP A 279 3.28 -40.21 -51.81
C ASP A 279 1.77 -39.96 -51.98
#